data_AF-A0A973AXN3-F1
#
_entry.id   AF-A0A973AXN3-F1
#
_cell.length_a   1.000
_cell.length_b   1.000
_cell.length_c   1.000
_cell.angle_alpha   90.00
_cell.angle_beta   90.00
_cell.angle_gamma   90.00
#
_symmetry.space_group_name_H-M   'P 1'
#
loop_
_entity.id
_entity.type
_entity.pdbx_description
1 polymer ?
#
loop_
_entity_poly.entity_id
_entity_poly.type
_entity_poly.pdbx_seq_one_letter_code
_entity_poly.pdbx_strand_id
1 'polypeptide(L)'
;MAINTGAMKMIARSPLFWLGLLIRFGLIFFALSAAPIVDWYAPFIEASISNLTFDPWSAWLAQSNTALAFPYGYVMWLAFLPMAAITHFLGLSASFSYLLT
;
A
#
# COMPACT_ATOMS: atom_id res chain seq x y z
N MET A 1 -20.99 10.40 -14.72
CA MET A 1 -20.75 11.34 -13.61
C MET A 1 -19.68 12.34 -14.05
N ALA A 2 -20.08 13.52 -14.50
CA ALA A 2 -19.13 14.53 -15.00
C ALA A 2 -18.39 15.13 -13.80
N ILE A 3 -17.06 15.02 -13.78
CA ILE A 3 -16.23 15.65 -12.77
C ILE A 3 -16.35 17.17 -12.98
N ASN A 4 -16.84 17.89 -11.97
CA ASN A 4 -16.92 19.34 -12.02
C ASN A 4 -15.50 19.93 -12.09
N THR A 5 -15.07 20.29 -13.29
CA THR A 5 -13.74 20.82 -13.59
C THR A 5 -13.45 22.15 -12.89
N GLY A 6 -14.46 22.87 -12.42
CA GLY A 6 -14.29 24.10 -11.63
C GLY A 6 -13.75 23.84 -10.23
N ALA A 7 -14.31 22.85 -9.53
CA ALA A 7 -13.88 22.48 -8.18
C ALA A 7 -12.44 21.95 -8.16
N MET A 8 -12.08 21.12 -9.15
CA MET A 8 -10.72 20.59 -9.30
C MET A 8 -9.69 21.73 -9.51
N LYS A 9 -10.02 22.73 -10.33
CA LYS A 9 -9.17 23.91 -10.54
C LYS A 9 -9.02 24.75 -9.27
N MET A 10 -10.04 24.81 -8.41
CA MET A 10 -9.98 25.53 -7.14
C MET A 10 -9.04 24.83 -6.15
N ILE A 11 -9.18 23.51 -5.99
CA ILE A 11 -8.34 22.71 -5.08
C ILE A 11 -6.87 22.74 -5.54
N ALA A 12 -6.62 22.56 -6.84
CA ALA A 12 -5.27 22.57 -7.40
C ALA A 12 -4.58 23.95 -7.35
N ARG A 13 -5.31 25.04 -7.09
CA ARG A 13 -4.75 26.38 -6.88
C ARG A 13 -4.46 26.69 -5.41
N SER A 14 -4.94 25.87 -4.48
CA SER A 14 -4.70 26.07 -3.07
C SER A 14 -3.26 25.70 -2.70
N PRO A 15 -2.47 26.60 -2.08
CA PRO A 15 -1.12 26.25 -1.62
C PRO A 15 -1.14 25.15 -0.54
N LEU A 16 -2.21 25.06 0.25
CA LEU A 16 -2.39 24.01 1.26
C LEU A 16 -2.52 22.61 0.64
N PHE A 17 -3.13 22.50 -0.54
CA PHE A 17 -3.21 21.22 -1.26
C PHE A 17 -1.82 20.71 -1.61
N TRP A 18 -1.00 21.58 -2.21
CA TRP A 18 0.37 21.24 -2.59
C TRP A 18 1.27 20.99 -1.39
N LEU A 19 1.12 21.75 -0.31
CA LEU A 19 1.81 21.50 0.95
C LEU A 19 1.47 20.12 1.51
N GLY A 20 0.19 19.77 1.60
CA GLY A 20 -0.26 18.46 2.07
C GLY A 20 0.23 17.32 1.17
N LEU A 21 0.24 17.53 -0.15
CA LEU A 21 0.75 16.56 -1.11
C LEU A 21 2.27 16.35 -0.96
N LEU A 22 3.02 17.44 -0.78
CA LEU A 22 4.47 17.38 -0.52
C LEU A 22 4.77 16.66 0.79
N ILE A 23 4.02 16.96 1.86
CA ILE A 23 4.13 16.25 3.14
C ILE A 23 3.84 14.76 2.94
N ARG A 24 2.78 14.39 2.22
CA ARG A 24 2.45 12.99 1.93
C ARG A 24 3.61 12.27 1.23
N PHE A 25 4.18 12.85 0.18
CA PHE A 25 5.31 12.24 -0.51
C PHE A 25 6.57 12.18 0.35
N GLY A 26 6.82 13.18 1.19
CA GLY A 26 7.88 13.13 2.19
C GLY A 26 7.70 11.97 3.17
N LEU A 27 6.49 11.79 3.70
CA LEU A 27 6.18 10.69 4.61
C LEU A 27 6.34 9.33 3.93
N ILE A 28 5.88 9.17 2.69
CA ILE A 28 6.11 7.94 1.89
C ILE A 28 7.60 7.67 1.78
N PHE A 29 8.41 8.68 1.41
CA PHE A 29 9.85 8.52 1.26
C PHE A 29 10.53 8.06 2.55
N PHE A 30 10.19 8.65 3.70
CA PHE A 30 10.74 8.22 4.99
C PHE A 30 10.23 6.84 5.43
N ALA A 31 8.98 6.51 5.12
CA ALA A 31 8.37 5.24 5.51
C ALA A 31 8.89 4.04 4.69
N LEU A 32 9.50 4.26 3.52
CA LEU A 32 10.06 3.19 2.69
C LEU A 32 11.06 2.29 3.42
N SER A 33 11.77 2.83 4.42
CA SER A 33 12.76 2.09 5.23
C SER A 33 12.26 1.73 6.63
N ALA A 34 11.00 2.01 6.96
CA ALA A 34 10.47 1.70 8.28
C ALA A 34 10.33 0.18 8.46
N ALA A 35 10.86 -0.34 9.57
CA ALA A 35 10.89 -1.78 9.85
C ALA A 35 9.51 -2.47 9.71
N PRO A 36 8.38 -1.93 10.22
CA PRO A 36 7.08 -2.58 10.03
C PRO A 36 6.68 -2.75 8.57
N ILE A 37 7.09 -1.83 7.68
CA ILE A 37 6.80 -1.92 6.25
C ILE A 37 7.72 -2.94 5.61
N VAL A 38 9.02 -2.81 5.83
CA VAL A 38 10.05 -3.63 5.15
C VAL A 38 10.02 -5.08 5.61
N ASP A 39 9.81 -5.32 6.90
CA ASP A 39 9.94 -6.65 7.49
C ASP A 39 8.61 -7.38 7.59
N TRP A 40 7.48 -6.64 7.66
CA TRP A 40 6.19 -7.24 7.97
C TRP A 40 5.14 -7.00 6.88
N TYR A 41 4.70 -5.76 6.68
CA TYR A 41 3.51 -5.47 5.88
C TYR A 41 3.72 -5.71 4.37
N ALA A 42 4.82 -5.17 3.81
CA ALA A 42 5.08 -5.33 2.39
C ALA A 42 5.39 -6.79 2.02
N PRO A 43 6.25 -7.52 2.76
CA PRO A 43 6.46 -8.95 2.53
C PRO A 43 5.19 -9.80 2.62
N PHE A 44 4.29 -9.50 3.56
CA PHE A 44 3.01 -10.22 3.67
C PHE A 44 2.13 -10.06 2.42
N ILE A 45 2.03 -8.82 1.92
CA ILE A 45 1.27 -8.52 0.71
C ILE A 45 1.93 -9.15 -0.53
N GLU A 46 3.25 -9.11 -0.61
CA GLU A 46 4.01 -9.75 -1.70
C GLU A 46 3.79 -11.27 -1.74
N ALA A 47 3.86 -11.92 -0.57
CA ALA A 47 3.58 -13.34 -0.42
C ALA A 47 2.14 -13.69 -0.80
N SER A 48 1.19 -12.79 -0.50
CA SER A 48 -0.23 -12.98 -0.83
C SER A 48 -0.50 -12.98 -2.35
N ILE A 49 0.28 -12.23 -3.13
CA ILE A 49 0.15 -12.19 -4.60
C ILE A 49 0.94 -13.30 -5.26
N SER A 50 2.12 -13.60 -4.72
CA SER A 50 2.97 -14.68 -5.22
C SER A 50 2.36 -16.07 -4.97
N ASN A 51 1.56 -16.21 -3.91
CA ASN A 51 0.84 -17.44 -3.57
C ASN A 51 -0.60 -17.12 -3.17
N LEU A 52 -1.47 -16.97 -4.17
CA LEU A 52 -2.86 -16.59 -3.95
C LEU A 52 -3.64 -17.73 -3.28
N THR A 53 -4.19 -17.44 -2.10
CA THR A 53 -5.00 -18.36 -1.28
C THR A 53 -6.15 -17.62 -0.61
N PHE A 54 -7.18 -18.35 -0.19
CA PHE A 54 -8.27 -17.82 0.62
C PHE A 54 -7.87 -17.53 2.07
N ASP A 55 -6.75 -18.08 2.55
CA ASP A 55 -6.21 -17.80 3.88
C ASP A 55 -4.71 -17.45 3.81
N PRO A 56 -4.37 -16.20 3.47
CA PRO A 56 -2.98 -15.76 3.35
C PRO A 56 -2.28 -15.70 4.71
N TRP A 57 -3.00 -15.55 5.82
CA TRP A 57 -2.42 -15.55 7.17
C TRP A 57 -1.85 -16.91 7.53
N SER A 58 -2.61 -17.98 7.29
CA SER A 58 -2.11 -19.34 7.54
C SER A 58 -0.93 -19.69 6.63
N ALA A 59 -0.98 -19.30 5.35
CA ALA A 59 0.15 -19.49 4.42
C ALA A 59 1.40 -18.71 4.84
N TRP A 60 1.22 -17.50 5.39
CA TRP A 60 2.30 -16.67 5.93
C TRP A 60 2.93 -17.27 7.19
N LEU A 61 2.09 -17.69 8.15
CA LEU A 61 2.53 -18.28 9.42
C LEU A 61 3.19 -19.65 9.23
N ALA A 62 2.78 -20.43 8.24
CA ALA A 62 3.41 -21.71 7.90
C ALA A 62 4.90 -21.57 7.53
N GLN A 63 5.33 -20.38 7.12
CA GLN A 63 6.73 -20.05 6.81
C GLN A 63 7.49 -19.50 8.04
N SER A 64 6.95 -19.66 9.25
CA SER A 64 7.52 -19.14 10.51
C SER A 64 7.64 -17.62 10.57
N ASN A 65 6.83 -16.90 9.79
CA ASN A 65 6.80 -15.44 9.82
C ASN A 65 5.95 -14.91 10.98
N THR A 66 6.06 -13.61 11.25
CA THR A 66 5.37 -12.96 12.38
C THR A 66 3.86 -12.80 12.15
N ALA A 67 3.07 -13.04 13.20
CA ALA A 67 1.64 -12.76 13.23
C ALA A 67 1.32 -11.25 13.20
N LEU A 68 2.31 -10.39 13.43
CA LEU A 68 2.15 -8.93 13.38
C LEU A 68 2.09 -8.37 11.95
N ALA A 69 2.28 -9.22 10.93
CA ALA A 69 2.49 -8.77 9.56
C ALA A 69 1.27 -8.26 8.80
N PHE A 70 0.06 -8.51 9.27
CA PHE A 70 -1.11 -7.81 8.72
C PHE A 70 -2.31 -7.89 9.67
N PRO A 71 -2.44 -6.97 10.64
CA PRO A 71 -3.47 -7.04 11.68
C PRO A 71 -4.85 -6.55 11.22
N TYR A 72 -5.00 -6.14 9.96
CA TYR A 72 -6.19 -5.43 9.46
C TYR A 72 -7.27 -6.32 8.83
N GLY A 73 -7.02 -7.62 8.70
CA GLY A 73 -7.99 -8.62 8.19
C GLY A 73 -8.29 -8.54 6.69
N TYR A 74 -9.26 -9.34 6.24
CA TYR A 74 -9.60 -9.55 4.83
C TYR A 74 -10.01 -8.30 4.06
N VAL A 75 -10.80 -7.40 4.66
CA VAL A 75 -11.30 -6.21 3.96
C VAL A 75 -10.15 -5.31 3.54
N MET A 76 -9.24 -5.02 4.47
CA MET A 76 -8.05 -4.23 4.15
C MET A 76 -7.15 -5.01 3.19
N TRP A 77 -6.89 -6.30 3.44
CA TRP A 77 -6.09 -7.12 2.54
C TRP A 77 -6.56 -7.01 1.08
N LEU A 78 -7.86 -7.18 0.83
CA LEU A 78 -8.46 -7.02 -0.51
C LEU A 78 -8.29 -5.60 -1.09
N ALA A 79 -8.26 -4.56 -0.27
CA ALA A 79 -8.02 -3.19 -0.73
C ALA A 79 -6.58 -2.97 -1.22
N PHE A 80 -5.60 -3.70 -0.67
CA PHE A 80 -4.18 -3.63 -1.09
C PHE A 80 -3.87 -4.47 -2.33
N LEU A 81 -4.61 -5.56 -2.58
CA LEU A 81 -4.31 -6.47 -3.68
C LEU A 81 -4.27 -5.81 -5.07
N PRO A 82 -5.16 -4.87 -5.44
CA PRO A 82 -5.13 -4.25 -6.77
C PRO A 82 -3.82 -3.49 -7.04
N MET A 83 -3.40 -2.64 -6.10
CA MET A 83 -2.14 -1.88 -6.25
C MET A 83 -0.94 -2.83 -6.24
N ALA A 84 -0.97 -3.82 -5.35
CA ALA A 84 0.13 -4.74 -5.19
C ALA A 84 0.30 -5.67 -6.40
N ALA A 85 -0.80 -6.08 -7.05
CA ALA A 85 -0.75 -6.81 -8.31
C ALA A 85 -0.12 -5.93 -9.40
N ILE A 86 -0.54 -4.67 -9.54
CA ILE A 86 0.02 -3.73 -10.52
C ILE A 86 1.53 -3.58 -10.33
N THR A 87 1.99 -3.30 -9.11
CA THR A 87 3.42 -3.13 -8.82
C THR A 87 4.22 -4.41 -9.05
N HIS A 88 3.67 -5.56 -8.67
CA HIS A 88 4.31 -6.86 -8.89
C HIS A 88 4.51 -7.13 -10.39
N PHE A 89 3.49 -6.89 -11.23
CA PHE A 89 3.61 -7.01 -12.69
C PHE A 89 4.59 -6.01 -13.31
N LEU A 90 4.78 -4.84 -12.69
CA LEU A 90 5.73 -3.83 -13.13
C LEU A 90 7.16 -4.05 -12.57
N GLY A 91 7.37 -5.07 -11.72
CA GLY A 91 8.65 -5.33 -11.07
C GLY A 91 9.06 -4.26 -10.04
N LEU A 92 8.08 -3.54 -9.49
CA LEU A 92 8.29 -2.55 -8.43
C LEU A 92 8.26 -3.21 -7.05
N SER A 93 8.86 -2.56 -6.04
CA SER A 93 8.91 -3.14 -4.68
C SER A 93 7.53 -3.18 -4.01
N ALA A 94 7.31 -4.21 -3.20
CA ALA A 94 6.10 -4.35 -2.39
C ALA A 94 5.90 -3.19 -1.41
N SER A 95 7.00 -2.59 -0.90
CA SER A 95 6.93 -1.42 -0.01
C SER A 95 6.32 -0.21 -0.71
N PHE A 96 6.63 -0.01 -2.01
CA PHE A 96 5.98 1.03 -2.80
C PHE A 96 4.49 0.79 -2.95
N SER A 97 4.08 -0.45 -3.19
CA SER A 97 2.66 -0.79 -3.25
C SER A 97 1.91 -0.44 -1.97
N TYR A 98 2.45 -0.91 -0.84
CA TYR A 98 1.83 -0.73 0.46
C TYR A 98 1.65 0.76 0.80
N LEU A 99 2.63 1.61 0.45
CA LEU A 99 2.57 3.04 0.74
C LEU A 99 1.68 3.85 -0.21
N LEU A 100 1.35 3.31 -1.38
CA LEU A 100 0.56 3.99 -2.41
C LEU A 100 -0.93 3.57 -2.41
N THR A 101 -1.26 2.47 -1.75
CA THR A 101 -2.65 2.04 -1.51
C THR A 101 -3.34 3.00 -0.55
#